data_AF-A0A2J8RDD9-F1
#
_entry.id   AF-A0A2J8RDD9-F1
#
_cell.length_a   1.000
_cell.length_b   1.000
_cell.length_c   1.000
_cell.angle_alpha   90.00
_cell.angle_beta   90.00
_cell.angle_gamma   90.00
#
_symmetry.space_group_name_H-M   'P 1'
#
loop_
_entity.id
_entity.type
_entity.pdbx_description
1 polymer ?
#
loop_
_entity_poly.entity_id
_entity_poly.type
_entity_poly.pdbx_seq_one_letter_code
_entity_poly.pdbx_strand_id
1 'polypeptide(L)' 'NEVDVLVFVVDSADRLRLPWARQELHKLLDKDPDLPVVVVANKQMLK' A
#
# COMPACT_ATOMS: atom_id res chain seq x y z
N ASN A 1 -4.75 8.55 -19.67
CA ASN A 1 -5.16 8.69 -18.26
C ASN A 1 -3.90 8.58 -17.45
N GLU A 2 -3.36 9.71 -17.01
CA GLU A 2 -2.20 9.77 -16.12
C GLU A 2 -2.70 9.49 -14.69
N VAL A 3 -1.90 8.81 -13.87
CA VAL A 3 -2.24 8.55 -12.47
C VAL A 3 -1.42 9.52 -11.63
N ASP A 4 -2.08 10.42 -10.91
CA ASP A 4 -1.37 11.45 -10.14
C ASP A 4 -0.88 10.96 -8.78
N VAL A 5 -1.59 9.98 -8.18
CA VAL A 5 -1.32 9.43 -6.84
C VAL A 5 -1.79 7.97 -6.75
N LEU A 6 -1.01 7.12 -6.08
CA LEU A 6 -1.42 5.80 -5.63
C LEU A 6 -1.89 5.83 -4.17
N VAL A 7 -3.15 5.51 -3.92
CA VAL A 7 -3.65 5.25 -2.56
C VAL A 7 -3.60 3.75 -2.30
N PHE A 8 -2.70 3.32 -1.41
CA PHE A 8 -2.50 1.92 -1.07
C PHE A 8 -3.02 1.63 0.34
N VAL A 9 -4.17 0.96 0.43
CA VAL A 9 -4.83 0.67 1.72
C VAL A 9 -4.40 -0.71 2.21
N VAL A 10 -3.90 -0.81 3.44
CA VAL A 10 -3.54 -2.07 4.08
C VAL A 10 -4.46 -2.40 5.25
N ASP A 11 -4.76 -3.67 5.45
CA ASP A 11 -5.40 -4.15 6.68
C ASP A 11 -4.34 -4.24 7.78
N SER A 12 -4.28 -3.23 8.65
CA SER A 12 -3.27 -3.13 9.71
C SER A 12 -3.45 -4.18 10.82
N ALA A 13 -4.64 -4.78 10.93
CA ALA A 13 -4.89 -5.87 11.87
C ALA A 13 -4.29 -7.19 11.35
N ASP A 14 -4.14 -7.35 10.04
CA ASP A 14 -3.54 -8.56 9.43
C ASP A 14 -2.04 -8.41 9.21
N ARG A 15 -1.30 -8.52 10.32
CA ARG A 15 0.15 -8.37 10.31
C ARG A 15 0.88 -9.46 9.51
N LEU A 16 0.30 -10.66 9.40
CA LEU A 16 0.90 -11.77 8.67
C LEU A 16 0.96 -11.49 7.16
N ARG A 17 0.01 -10.72 6.63
CA ARG A 17 -0.04 -10.38 5.20
C ARG A 17 0.66 -9.07 4.84
N LEU A 18 1.12 -8.28 5.80
CA LEU A 18 1.86 -7.03 5.52
C LEU A 18 3.12 -7.22 4.65
N PRO A 19 3.96 -8.26 4.84
CA PRO A 19 5.11 -8.49 3.96
C PRO A 19 4.70 -8.75 2.50
N TRP A 20 3.56 -9.44 2.30
CA TRP A 20 3.02 -9.66 0.97
C TRP A 20 2.46 -8.37 0.36
N ALA A 21 1.72 -7.58 1.14
CA ALA A 21 1.22 -6.27 0.69
C ALA A 21 2.37 -5.33 0.27
N ARG A 22 3.50 -5.34 0.99
CA ARG A 22 4.71 -4.62 0.60
C ARG A 22 5.25 -5.06 -0.77
N GLN A 23 5.31 -6.37 -1.02
CA GLN A 23 5.77 -6.90 -2.31
C GLN A 23 4.87 -6.44 -3.46
N GLU A 24 3.55 -6.45 -3.25
CA GLU A 24 2.60 -5.98 -4.27
C GLU A 24 2.72 -4.46 -4.50
N LEU A 25 2.92 -3.65 -3.46
CA LEU A 25 3.18 -2.22 -3.62
C LEU A 25 4.44 -1.98 -4.45
N HIS A 26 5.52 -2.71 -4.20
CA HIS A 26 6.75 -2.58 -4.99
C HIS A 26 6.52 -2.93 -6.46
N LYS A 27 5.81 -4.01 -6.77
CA LYS A 27 5.49 -4.39 -8.16
C LYS A 27 4.65 -3.33 -8.90
N LEU A 28 3.81 -2.61 -8.16
CA LEU A 28 3.03 -1.50 -8.74
C LEU A 28 3.95 -0.31 -9.08
N LEU A 29 4.91 0.00 -8.20
CA LEU A 29 5.87 1.08 -8.38
C LEU A 29 7.01 0.74 -9.35
N ASP A 30 7.27 -0.53 -9.65
CA ASP A 30 8.24 -0.92 -10.69
C ASP A 30 7.92 -0.29 -12.06
N LYS A 31 6.63 0.03 -12.30
CA LYS A 31 6.17 0.68 -13.54
C LYS A 31 6.33 2.20 -13.52
N ASP A 32 6.32 2.79 -12.33
CA ASP A 32 6.44 4.22 -12.11
C ASP A 32 6.99 4.49 -10.70
N PRO A 33 8.34 4.50 -10.54
CA PRO A 33 8.98 4.64 -9.23
C PRO A 33 8.78 6.01 -8.59
N ASP A 34 8.47 7.03 -9.39
CA ASP A 34 8.30 8.42 -8.93
C ASP A 34 6.84 8.73 -8.55
N LEU A 35 5.92 7.80 -8.79
CA LEU A 35 4.50 7.95 -8.46
C LEU A 35 4.31 8.20 -6.95
N PRO A 36 3.71 9.33 -6.54
CA PRO A 36 3.44 9.60 -5.14
C PRO A 36 2.50 8.55 -4.52
N VAL A 37 2.86 8.04 -3.34
CA VAL A 37 2.08 7.01 -2.64
C VAL A 37 1.56 7.49 -1.29
N VAL A 38 0.28 7.27 -1.04
CA VAL A 38 -0.35 7.39 0.29
C VAL A 38 -0.67 5.99 0.80
N VAL A 39 0.01 5.55 1.85
CA VAL A 39 -0.29 4.27 2.52
C VAL A 39 -1.26 4.50 3.66
N VAL A 40 -2.44 3.87 3.58
CA VAL A 40 -3.47 3.96 4.63
C VAL A 40 -3.45 2.68 5.46
N ALA A 41 -3.00 2.77 6.71
CA ALA A 41 -3.18 1.72 7.69
C ALA A 41 -4.65 1.69 8.13
N ASN A 42 -5.43 0.74 7.63
CA ASN A 42 -6.86 0.63 7.92
C ASN A 42 -7.12 -0.42 9.00
N LYS A 43 -8.27 -0.35 9.70
CA LYS A 43 -8.73 -1.31 10.72
C LYS A 43 -7.84 -1.43 11.97
N GLN A 44 -7.15 -0.35 12.33
CA GLN A 44 -6.23 -0.25 13.47
C GLN A 44 -6.88 -0.29 14.87
N MET A 45 -8.04 -0.96 15.02
CA MET A 45 -8.70 -1.09 16.32
C MET A 45 -7.85 -1.96 17.25
N LEU A 46 -7.06 -1.28 18.09
CA LEU A 46 -6.44 -1.81 19.29
C LEU A 46 -7.55 -2.11 20.32
N LYS A 47 -7.66 -3.38 20.71
CA LYS A 47 -8.18 -3.77 22.02
C LYS A 47 -7.18 -4.71 22.67
#